data_AF-A0A7Y5K3M8-F1
#
_entry.id   AF-A0A7Y5K3M8-F1
#
_cell.length_a   1.000
_cell.length_b   1.000
_cell.length_c   1.000
_cell.angle_alpha   90.00
_cell.angle_beta   90.00
_cell.angle_gamma   90.00
#
_symmetry.space_group_name_H-M   'P 1'
#
loop_
_entity.id
_entity.type
_entity.pdbx_description
1 polymer ?
#
loop_
_entity_poly.entity_id
_entity_poly.type
_entity_poly.pdbx_seq_one_letter_code
_entity_poly.pdbx_strand_id
1 'polypeptide(L)'
;MSRNPDRVTSAELIAAGERDTVYIRRVRMFEEIAATINTDSLARIMTAAMDAPTSKEPIYVEAMACQEYRMLWRYGAIATKRALNRMEDSLFSAPGSRERWVETQNRFPMVSGLDPAKCDVSNPPHAADSLDNQPYSTIRP
;
A
#
# COMPACT_ATOMS: atom_id res chain seq x y z
N MET A 1 17.28 -0.33 -15.91
CA MET A 1 16.60 -0.68 -14.64
C MET A 1 15.31 0.12 -14.57
N SER A 2 14.16 -0.54 -14.74
CA SER A 2 12.86 0.14 -14.66
C SER A 2 12.58 0.51 -13.21
N ARG A 3 12.35 1.79 -12.90
CA ARG A 3 11.98 2.22 -11.54
C ARG A 3 10.56 1.72 -11.26
N ASN A 4 10.33 1.17 -10.08
CA ASN A 4 8.98 0.78 -9.67
C ASN A 4 8.10 2.05 -9.62
N PRO A 5 7.11 2.21 -10.52
CA PRO A 5 6.33 3.45 -10.65
C PRO A 5 5.57 3.80 -9.36
N ASP A 6 5.33 2.80 -8.51
CA ASP A 6 4.62 2.96 -7.23
C ASP A 6 5.47 3.58 -6.12
N ARG A 7 6.78 3.75 -6.36
CA ARG A 7 7.73 4.38 -5.42
C ARG A 7 8.27 5.71 -5.91
N VAL A 8 8.03 6.06 -7.17
CA VAL A 8 8.49 7.32 -7.74
C VAL A 8 7.72 8.48 -7.12
N THR A 9 8.45 9.51 -6.70
CA THR A 9 7.87 10.72 -6.14
C THR A 9 7.65 11.81 -7.18
N SER A 10 6.73 12.74 -6.90
CA SER A 10 6.53 13.92 -7.75
C SER A 10 7.81 14.76 -7.87
N ALA A 11 8.60 14.87 -6.80
CA ALA A 11 9.89 15.55 -6.80
C ALA A 11 10.94 14.88 -7.68
N GLU A 12 11.02 13.55 -7.66
CA GLU A 12 11.95 12.79 -8.52
C GLU A 12 11.60 12.91 -10.01
N LEU A 13 10.31 12.96 -10.34
CA LEU A 13 9.85 13.18 -11.73
C LEU A 13 10.28 14.56 -12.23
N ILE A 14 10.08 15.60 -11.42
CA ILE A 14 10.51 16.97 -11.73
C ILE A 14 12.04 17.01 -11.93
N ALA A 15 12.80 16.40 -11.02
CA ALA A 15 14.25 16.34 -11.12
C ALA A 15 14.75 15.55 -12.34
N ALA A 16 13.99 14.53 -12.78
CA ALA A 16 14.27 13.76 -14.00
C ALA A 16 13.89 14.49 -15.30
N GLY A 17 13.30 15.68 -15.22
CA GLY A 17 12.86 16.46 -16.38
C GLY A 17 11.56 15.98 -16.99
N GLU A 18 10.73 15.25 -16.25
CA GLU A 18 9.37 14.91 -16.66
C GLU A 18 8.57 16.20 -16.93
N ARG A 19 7.86 16.23 -18.06
CA ARG A 19 7.11 17.40 -18.54
C ARG A 19 5.60 17.21 -18.49
N ASP A 20 5.14 15.97 -18.27
CA ASP A 20 3.73 15.71 -18.06
C ASP A 20 3.27 16.23 -16.69
N THR A 21 2.82 17.49 -16.68
CA THR A 21 2.31 18.17 -15.49
C THR A 21 1.05 17.52 -14.90
N VAL A 22 0.25 16.83 -15.72
CA VAL A 22 -0.94 16.10 -15.26
C VAL A 22 -0.50 14.85 -14.50
N TYR A 23 0.44 14.10 -15.06
CA TYR A 23 1.03 12.93 -14.41
C TYR A 23 1.70 13.29 -13.07
N ILE A 24 2.53 14.33 -13.04
CA ILE A 24 3.18 14.82 -11.80
C ILE A 24 2.12 15.21 -10.75
N ARG A 25 1.05 15.91 -11.15
CA ARG A 25 -0.03 16.28 -10.25
C ARG A 25 -0.76 15.06 -9.68
N ARG A 26 -1.01 14.03 -10.49
CA ARG A 26 -1.64 12.78 -10.04
C ARG A 26 -0.77 12.05 -9.02
N VAL A 27 0.52 11.92 -9.31
CA VAL A 27 1.48 11.32 -8.35
C VAL A 27 1.47 12.07 -7.03
N ARG A 28 1.52 13.41 -7.06
CA ARG A 28 1.44 14.24 -5.85
C ARG A 28 0.14 14.05 -5.07
N MET A 29 -1.00 13.97 -5.75
CA MET A 29 -2.29 13.71 -5.10
C MET A 29 -2.27 12.37 -4.34
N PHE A 30 -1.73 11.31 -4.94
CA PHE A 30 -1.61 10.02 -4.26
C PHE A 30 -0.61 10.04 -3.10
N GLU A 31 0.48 10.82 -3.20
CA GLU A 31 1.39 11.06 -2.07
C GLU A 31 0.65 11.72 -0.89
N GLU A 32 -0.14 12.75 -1.17
CA GLU A 32 -0.92 13.48 -0.17
C GLU A 32 -1.98 12.57 0.48
N ILE A 33 -2.73 11.78 -0.29
CA ILE A 33 -3.69 10.81 0.25
C ILE A 33 -2.96 9.75 1.08
N ALA A 34 -1.90 9.14 0.55
CA ALA A 34 -1.14 8.10 1.23
C ALA A 34 -0.55 8.58 2.57
N ALA A 35 -0.14 9.84 2.66
CA ALA A 35 0.36 10.43 3.89
C ALA A 35 -0.69 10.46 5.02
N THR A 36 -1.98 10.56 4.67
CA THR A 36 -3.12 10.56 5.62
C THR A 36 -3.58 9.17 6.06
N ILE A 37 -3.15 8.11 5.37
CA ILE A 37 -3.55 6.74 5.72
C ILE A 37 -2.78 6.30 6.97
N ASN A 38 -3.52 5.97 8.03
CA ASN A 38 -2.93 5.41 9.26
C ASN A 38 -2.58 3.93 9.04
N THR A 39 -1.30 3.61 9.21
CA THR A 39 -0.75 2.25 9.05
C THR A 39 -0.33 1.61 10.37
N ASP A 40 -0.52 2.27 11.52
CA ASP A 40 -0.02 1.84 12.83
C ASP A 40 -0.62 0.51 13.29
N SER A 41 -1.89 0.27 12.94
CA SER A 41 -2.54 -1.01 13.24
C SER A 41 -1.91 -2.14 12.44
N LEU A 42 -1.67 -1.93 11.14
CA LEU A 42 -1.05 -2.94 10.29
C LEU A 42 0.40 -3.19 10.69
N ALA A 43 1.17 -2.14 10.95
CA ALA A 43 2.55 -2.25 11.43
C ALA A 43 2.66 -3.10 12.69
N ARG A 44 1.75 -2.89 13.67
CA ARG A 44 1.69 -3.71 14.89
C ARG A 44 1.36 -5.16 14.62
N ILE A 45 0.45 -5.45 13.70
CA ILE A 45 0.10 -6.83 13.32
C ILE A 45 1.29 -7.49 12.63
N MET A 46 1.99 -6.80 11.72
CA MET A 46 3.19 -7.33 11.06
C MET A 46 4.31 -7.62 12.05
N THR A 47 4.56 -6.72 13.01
CA THR A 47 5.53 -6.98 14.09
C THR A 47 5.12 -8.20 14.91
N ALA A 48 3.86 -8.28 15.34
CA ALA A 48 3.36 -9.43 16.09
C ALA A 48 3.46 -10.74 15.29
N ALA A 49 3.24 -10.70 13.98
CA ALA A 49 3.36 -11.86 13.09
C ALA A 49 4.81 -12.37 13.00
N MET A 50 5.79 -11.47 12.95
CA MET A 50 7.21 -11.85 12.94
C MET A 50 7.64 -12.56 14.23
N ASP A 51 7.04 -12.19 15.37
CA ASP A 51 7.37 -12.73 16.69
C ASP A 51 6.46 -13.89 17.13
N ALA A 52 5.42 -14.21 16.36
CA ALA A 52 4.41 -15.21 16.72
C ALA A 52 4.89 -16.66 16.52
N PRO A 53 4.40 -17.61 17.36
CA PRO A 53 4.61 -19.03 17.12
C PRO A 53 3.77 -19.53 15.93
N THR A 54 4.21 -20.62 15.32
CA THR A 54 3.63 -21.14 14.08
C THR A 54 2.14 -21.51 14.17
N SER A 55 1.67 -21.89 15.35
CA SER A 55 0.26 -22.21 15.57
C SER A 55 -0.68 -20.99 15.51
N LYS A 56 -0.17 -19.76 15.58
CA LYS A 56 -0.96 -18.52 15.54
C LYS A 56 -0.94 -17.83 14.17
N GLU A 57 -0.21 -18.39 13.21
CA GLU A 57 0.01 -17.80 11.89
C GLU A 57 -1.27 -17.47 11.13
N PRO A 58 -2.30 -18.34 11.06
CA PRO A 58 -3.51 -18.05 10.29
C PRO A 58 -4.23 -16.78 10.77
N ILE A 59 -4.19 -16.51 12.08
CA ILE A 59 -4.85 -15.36 12.70
C ILE A 59 -4.18 -14.05 12.24
N TYR A 60 -2.84 -14.02 12.22
CA TYR A 60 -2.12 -12.83 11.81
C TYR A 60 -2.22 -12.57 10.31
N VAL A 61 -2.18 -13.63 9.49
CA VAL A 61 -2.35 -13.50 8.03
C VAL A 61 -3.72 -12.94 7.69
N GLU A 62 -4.78 -13.47 8.31
CA GLU A 62 -6.14 -12.96 8.12
C GLU A 62 -6.28 -11.51 8.61
N ALA A 63 -5.70 -11.17 9.76
CA ALA A 63 -5.73 -9.82 10.30
C ALA A 63 -4.99 -8.81 9.40
N MET A 64 -3.81 -9.16 8.88
CA MET A 64 -3.05 -8.32 7.94
C MET A 64 -3.85 -8.11 6.66
N ALA A 65 -4.34 -9.19 6.07
CA ALA A 65 -5.11 -9.12 4.84
C ALA A 65 -6.36 -8.26 5.01
N CYS A 66 -7.09 -8.37 6.12
CA CYS A 66 -8.25 -7.53 6.35
C CYS A 66 -7.93 -6.04 6.55
N GLN A 67 -6.81 -5.70 7.19
CA GLN A 67 -6.40 -4.29 7.30
C GLN A 67 -5.98 -3.71 5.96
N GLU A 68 -5.16 -4.44 5.20
CA GLU A 68 -4.77 -4.04 3.84
C GLU A 68 -5.99 -3.88 2.94
N TYR A 69 -6.94 -4.82 3.03
CA TYR A 69 -8.16 -4.80 2.25
C TYR A 69 -9.05 -3.61 2.61
N ARG A 70 -9.19 -3.27 3.90
CA ARG A 70 -9.90 -2.05 4.33
C ARG A 70 -9.24 -0.78 3.79
N MET A 71 -7.92 -0.73 3.77
CA MET A 71 -7.18 0.39 3.19
C MET A 71 -7.43 0.48 1.68
N LEU A 72 -7.30 -0.65 0.98
CA LEU A 72 -7.55 -0.77 -0.47
C LEU A 72 -8.96 -0.27 -0.81
N TRP A 73 -9.98 -0.73 -0.09
CA TRP A 73 -11.37 -0.34 -0.29
C TRP A 73 -11.63 1.14 -0.04
N ARG A 74 -10.97 1.72 0.97
CA ARG A 74 -11.23 3.10 1.38
C ARG A 74 -10.47 4.14 0.57
N TYR A 75 -9.24 3.81 0.16
CA TYR A 75 -8.29 4.78 -0.39
C TYR A 75 -7.81 4.45 -1.81
N GLY A 76 -8.16 3.27 -2.34
CA GLY A 76 -7.71 2.80 -3.66
C GLY A 76 -6.31 2.16 -3.63
N ALA A 77 -5.96 1.48 -4.72
CA ALA A 77 -4.75 0.65 -4.81
C ALA A 77 -3.46 1.45 -4.71
N ILE A 78 -3.34 2.57 -5.41
CA ILE A 78 -2.09 3.32 -5.49
C ILE A 78 -1.77 4.01 -4.16
N ALA A 79 -2.73 4.72 -3.58
CA ALA A 79 -2.54 5.38 -2.28
C ALA A 79 -2.24 4.37 -1.17
N THR A 80 -2.96 3.23 -1.17
CA THR A 80 -2.70 2.12 -0.23
C THR A 80 -1.28 1.60 -0.40
N LYS A 81 -0.86 1.26 -1.63
CA LYS A 81 0.49 0.74 -1.89
C LYS A 81 1.59 1.72 -1.47
N ARG A 82 1.39 3.03 -1.71
CA ARG A 82 2.33 4.06 -1.24
C ARG A 82 2.37 4.15 0.28
N ALA A 83 1.24 4.09 0.96
CA ALA A 83 1.18 4.07 2.42
C ALA A 83 1.87 2.82 2.99
N LEU A 84 1.66 1.65 2.38
CA LEU A 84 2.34 0.41 2.75
C LEU A 84 3.86 0.51 2.56
N ASN A 85 4.34 1.02 1.42
CA ASN A 85 5.77 1.24 1.20
C ASN A 85 6.38 2.14 2.28
N ARG A 86 5.73 3.26 2.62
CA ARG A 86 6.19 4.17 3.70
C ARG A 86 6.25 3.48 5.06
N MET A 87 5.23 2.67 5.37
CA MET A 87 5.19 1.88 6.60
C MET A 87 6.34 0.86 6.62
N GLU A 88 6.54 0.11 5.53
CA GLU A 88 7.63 -0.86 5.39
C GLU A 88 9.01 -0.20 5.51
N ASP A 89 9.22 0.96 4.91
CA ASP A 89 10.49 1.70 5.02
C ASP A 89 10.79 2.09 6.48
N SER A 90 9.74 2.38 7.26
CA SER A 90 9.86 2.68 8.69
C SER A 90 10.09 1.41 9.51
N LEU A 91 9.27 0.38 9.26
CA LEU A 91 9.30 -0.91 9.97
C LEU A 91 10.61 -1.67 9.73
N PHE A 92 11.15 -1.56 8.52
CA PHE A 92 12.36 -2.28 8.09
C PHE A 92 13.64 -1.46 8.10
N SER A 93 13.64 -0.35 8.84
CA SER A 93 14.80 0.52 8.99
C SER A 93 15.93 -0.13 9.83
N ALA A 94 15.59 -1.09 10.70
CA ALA A 94 16.55 -1.84 11.50
C ALA A 94 17.19 -3.00 10.70
N PRO A 95 18.50 -3.28 10.85
CA PRO A 95 19.16 -4.42 10.21
C PRO A 95 18.46 -5.76 10.52
N GLY A 96 18.30 -6.63 9.52
CA GLY A 96 17.73 -7.97 9.70
C GLY A 96 16.19 -8.02 9.77
N SER A 97 15.50 -6.89 9.82
CA SER A 97 14.04 -6.82 9.92
C SER A 97 13.34 -7.23 8.63
N ARG A 98 13.88 -6.83 7.47
CA ARG A 98 13.35 -7.19 6.15
C ARG A 98 13.52 -8.69 5.88
N GLU A 99 14.65 -9.27 6.27
CA GLU A 99 14.93 -10.69 6.13
C GLU A 99 13.97 -11.53 6.98
N ARG A 100 13.75 -11.14 8.24
CA ARG A 100 12.75 -11.77 9.11
C ARG A 100 11.35 -11.67 8.55
N TRP A 101 11.00 -10.54 7.95
CA TRP A 101 9.72 -10.39 7.26
C TRP A 101 9.60 -11.29 6.04
N VAL A 102 10.64 -11.39 5.21
CA VAL A 102 10.65 -12.31 4.05
C VAL A 102 10.55 -13.77 4.51
N GLU A 103 11.24 -14.16 5.57
CA GLU A 103 11.11 -15.51 6.16
C GLU A 103 9.68 -15.76 6.65
N THR A 104 9.09 -14.75 7.31
CA THR A 104 7.69 -14.75 7.75
C THR A 104 6.76 -14.91 6.54
N GLN A 105 6.93 -14.17 5.45
CA GLN A 105 6.14 -14.33 4.22
C GLN A 105 6.35 -15.66 3.50
N ASN A 106 7.57 -16.21 3.52
CA ASN A 106 7.84 -17.53 2.94
C ASN A 106 7.18 -18.65 3.74
N ARG A 107 7.08 -18.48 5.06
CA ARG A 107 6.24 -19.34 5.90
C ARG A 107 4.74 -19.06 5.66
N PHE A 108 4.37 -17.81 5.35
CA PHE A 108 3.00 -17.30 5.22
C PHE A 108 2.70 -16.73 3.83
N PRO A 109 2.46 -17.57 2.81
CA PRO A 109 1.96 -17.04 1.55
C PRO A 109 0.62 -16.34 1.84
N MET A 110 0.54 -15.04 1.54
CA MET A 110 -0.69 -14.27 1.76
C MET A 110 -1.86 -14.96 1.05
N VAL A 111 -2.95 -15.16 1.78
CA VAL A 111 -4.13 -15.87 1.26
C VAL A 111 -4.76 -15.02 0.16
N SER A 112 -4.75 -15.53 -1.07
CA SER A 112 -5.51 -14.96 -2.17
C SER A 112 -7.00 -15.29 -1.99
N GLY A 113 -7.87 -14.29 -2.20
CA GLY A 113 -9.32 -14.48 -2.18
C GLY A 113 -10.01 -14.30 -0.82
N LEU A 114 -9.53 -13.40 0.05
CA LEU A 114 -10.30 -13.03 1.23
C LEU A 114 -11.68 -12.50 0.82
N ASP A 115 -12.71 -13.08 1.43
CA ASP A 115 -14.08 -12.62 1.30
C ASP A 115 -14.22 -11.24 1.97
N PRO A 116 -14.64 -10.19 1.24
CA PRO A 116 -14.90 -8.87 1.82
C PRO A 116 -15.75 -8.88 3.10
N ALA A 117 -16.71 -9.79 3.17
CA ALA A 117 -17.59 -9.93 4.31
C ALA A 117 -16.85 -10.35 5.59
N LYS A 118 -15.74 -11.10 5.47
CA LYS A 118 -14.90 -11.51 6.62
C LYS A 118 -14.11 -10.36 7.22
N CYS A 119 -13.91 -9.28 6.46
CA CYS A 119 -13.18 -8.11 6.91
C CYS A 119 -14.09 -6.99 7.40
N ASP A 120 -15.37 -7.27 7.66
CA ASP A 120 -16.41 -6.30 8.02
C ASP A 120 -16.51 -5.12 7.02
N VAL A 121 -16.19 -5.36 5.75
CA VAL A 121 -16.31 -4.35 4.69
C VAL A 121 -17.66 -4.55 4.01
N SER A 122 -18.66 -3.74 4.37
CA SER A 122 -20.02 -3.80 3.80
C SER A 122 -20.28 -2.61 2.87
N ASN A 123 -20.42 -2.87 1.56
CA ASN A 123 -20.80 -1.95 0.46
C ASN A 123 -19.93 -0.67 0.24
N PRO A 124 -19.72 -0.23 -1.02
CA PRO A 124 -18.57 0.63 -1.35
C PRO A 124 -18.89 2.13 -1.33
N PRO A 125 -17.96 2.99 -0.86
CA PRO A 125 -17.62 4.18 -1.60
C PRO A 125 -16.62 3.80 -2.69
N HIS A 126 -16.91 4.14 -3.95
CA HIS A 126 -15.96 4.03 -5.05
C HIS A 126 -14.71 4.89 -4.76
N ALA A 127 -13.71 4.32 -4.10
CA ALA A 127 -12.39 4.92 -4.04
C ALA A 127 -11.71 4.66 -5.37
N ALA A 128 -11.41 5.76 -6.05
CA ALA A 128 -11.02 5.74 -7.43
C ALA A 128 -9.57 5.24 -7.60
N ASP A 129 -9.26 4.94 -8.87
CA ASP A 129 -7.96 5.23 -9.49
C ASP A 129 -6.91 4.14 -9.61
N SER A 130 -6.81 3.64 -10.84
CA SER A 130 -5.52 3.55 -11.52
C SER A 130 -5.05 4.97 -11.88
N LEU A 131 -3.74 5.20 -11.96
CA LEU A 131 -3.14 6.40 -12.57
C LEU A 131 -3.70 6.68 -13.97
N ASP A 132 -4.22 5.64 -14.63
CA ASP A 132 -4.78 5.66 -15.99
C ASP A 132 -6.32 5.85 -16.05
N ASN A 133 -7.05 5.67 -14.93
CA ASN A 133 -8.51 5.57 -14.94
C ASN A 133 -9.26 6.87 -14.61
N GLN A 134 -8.57 7.98 -14.37
CA GLN A 134 -9.22 9.30 -14.32
C GLN A 134 -9.24 9.94 -15.71
N PRO A 135 -10.41 10.39 -16.20
CA PRO A 135 -10.50 11.02 -17.51
C PRO A 135 -9.51 12.18 -17.61
N TYR A 136 -8.72 12.20 -18.69
CA TYR A 136 -8.00 13.39 -19.09
C TYR A 136 -9.05 14.49 -19.29
N SER A 137 -9.03 15.53 -18.46
CA SER A 137 -9.65 16.78 -18.87
C SER A 137 -8.85 17.28 -20.07
N THR A 138 -9.34 17.00 -21.27
CA THR A 138 -8.80 17.50 -22.54
C THR A 138 -9.06 18.99 -22.76
N ILE A 139 -9.45 19.74 -21.72
CA ILE A 139 -9.61 21.18 -21.80
C ILE A 139 -8.20 21.82 -21.79
N ARG A 140 -7.63 21.95 -22.99
CA ARG A 140 -6.51 22.84 -23.29
C ARG A 140 -6.97 24.31 -23.11
N PRO A 141 -6.15 25.18 -22.49
CA PRO A 141 -6.17 26.60 -22.81
C PRO A 141 -5.64 26.85 -24.22
#